data_AF-A0A0F9DSN5-F1
#
_entry.id   AF-A0A0F9DSN5-F1
#
_cell.length_a   1.000
_cell.length_b   1.000
_cell.length_c   1.000
_cell.angle_alpha   90.00
_cell.angle_beta   90.00
_cell.angle_gamma   90.00
#
_symmetry.space_group_name_H-M   'P 1'
#
loop_
_entity.id
_entity.type
_entity.pdbx_description
1 polymer ?
#
loop_
_entity_poly.entity_id
_entity_poly.type
_entity_poly.pdbx_seq_one_letter_code
_entity_poly.pdbx_strand_id
1 'polypeptide(L)' 'SQLHTPLMSGSNAISGITIVGALIACGMTTNKILIIILGTLAVTFAMINVVGGYLVTNRMLKMFKTKDNKGVKK' A
#
# COMPACT_ATOMS: atom_id res chain seq x y z
N SER A 1 -9.57 -22.80 -1.26
CA SER A 1 -9.67 -21.35 -1.59
C SER A 1 -9.03 -20.43 -0.55
N GLN A 2 -8.03 -20.88 0.21
CA GLN A 2 -7.47 -20.15 1.37
C GLN A 2 -6.53 -18.98 0.97
N LEU A 3 -6.08 -18.91 -0.28
CA LEU A 3 -5.12 -17.89 -0.75
C LEU A 3 -5.72 -16.83 -1.69
N HIS A 4 -6.94 -16.99 -2.21
CA HIS A 4 -7.50 -16.03 -3.17
C HIS A 4 -7.71 -14.64 -2.55
N THR A 5 -8.16 -14.57 -1.30
CA THR A 5 -8.38 -13.32 -0.56
C THR A 5 -7.07 -12.60 -0.19
N PRO A 6 -6.03 -13.26 0.35
CA PRO A 6 -4.75 -12.60 0.58
C PRO A 6 -3.99 -12.30 -0.72
N LEU A 7 -4.13 -13.11 -1.77
CA LEU A 7 -3.56 -12.81 -3.10
C LEU A 7 -4.20 -11.55 -3.71
N MET A 8 -5.52 -11.38 -3.54
CA MET A 8 -6.25 -10.18 -3.93
C MET A 8 -5.82 -8.93 -3.14
N SER A 9 -5.49 -9.07 -1.84
CA SER A 9 -4.91 -7.95 -1.08
C SER A 9 -3.47 -7.65 -1.51
N GLY A 10 -2.70 -8.68 -1.83
CA GLY A 10 -1.32 -8.54 -2.31
C GLY A 10 -1.23 -7.79 -3.63
N SER A 11 -2.09 -8.08 -4.60
CA SER A 11 -2.14 -7.33 -5.86
C SER A 11 -2.54 -5.86 -5.65
N ASN A 12 -3.40 -5.56 -4.66
CA ASN A 12 -3.71 -4.18 -4.27
C ASN A 12 -2.48 -3.46 -3.69
N ALA A 13 -1.68 -4.12 -2.84
CA ALA A 13 -0.42 -3.53 -2.34
C ALA A 13 0.59 -3.24 -3.46
N ILE A 14 0.64 -4.09 -4.50
CA ILE A 14 1.52 -3.91 -5.67
C ILE A 14 1.06 -2.72 -6.53
N SER A 15 -0.25 -2.46 -6.61
CA SER A 15 -0.79 -1.28 -7.32
C SER A 15 -0.33 0.07 -6.72
N GLY A 16 0.23 0.06 -5.51
CA GLY A 16 0.89 1.19 -4.89
C GLY A 16 2.08 1.76 -5.68
N ILE A 17 2.57 1.06 -6.71
CA ILE A 17 3.56 1.58 -7.67
C ILE A 17 3.14 2.90 -8.34
N THR A 18 1.84 3.23 -8.30
CA THR A 18 1.28 4.55 -8.68
C THR A 18 2.03 5.75 -8.07
N ILE A 19 2.71 5.59 -6.93
CA ILE A 19 3.59 6.61 -6.33
C ILE A 19 4.70 7.08 -7.30
N VAL A 20 5.25 6.17 -8.12
CA VAL A 20 6.30 6.49 -9.10
C VAL A 20 5.72 7.35 -10.23
N GLY A 21 4.52 7.03 -10.70
CA GLY A 21 3.80 7.84 -11.68
C GLY A 21 3.48 9.24 -11.16
N ALA A 22 3.07 9.36 -9.89
CA ALA A 22 2.82 10.65 -9.25
C ALA A 22 4.09 11.52 -9.17
N LEU A 23 5.23 10.93 -8.80
CA LEU A 23 6.53 11.61 -8.74
C LEU A 23 6.98 12.10 -10.12
N ILE A 24 6.87 11.27 -11.15
CA ILE A 24 7.20 11.63 -12.54
C ILE A 24 6.30 12.77 -13.02
N ALA A 25 4.98 12.68 -12.79
CA ALA A 25 4.03 13.71 -13.20
C ALA A 25 4.29 15.07 -12.53
N CYS A 26 4.71 15.07 -11.26
CA CYS A 26 5.12 16.28 -10.55
C CYS A 26 6.37 16.93 -11.17
N GLY A 27 7.31 16.11 -11.66
CA GLY A 27 8.57 16.60 -12.25
C GLY A 27 8.46 17.11 -13.70
N MET A 28 7.42 16.74 -14.43
CA MET A 28 7.28 17.05 -15.88
C MET A 28 6.46 18.31 -16.19
N THR A 29 5.76 18.89 -15.21
CA THR A 29 4.82 19.99 -15.46
C THR A 29 5.46 21.34 -15.15
N THR A 30 5.08 22.39 -15.90
CA THR A 30 5.63 23.75 -15.77
C THR A 30 4.78 24.68 -14.88
N ASN A 31 3.50 24.35 -14.67
CA ASN A 31 2.55 25.20 -13.96
C ASN A 31 2.58 24.94 -12.44
N LYS A 32 3.34 25.78 -11.70
CA LYS A 32 3.68 25.58 -10.29
C LYS A 32 2.46 25.37 -9.37
N ILE A 33 1.40 26.15 -9.53
CA ILE A 33 0.23 26.10 -8.63
C ILE A 33 -0.56 24.82 -8.82
N LEU A 34 -0.80 24.42 -10.08
CA LEU A 34 -1.50 23.18 -10.40
C LEU A 34 -0.71 21.95 -9.93
N ILE A 35 0.62 21.96 -10.06
CA ILE A 35 1.49 20.87 -9.59
C ILE A 35 1.42 20.74 -8.08
N ILE A 36 1.48 21.85 -7.35
CA ILE A 36 1.42 21.80 -5.89
C ILE A 36 0.12 21.14 -5.44
N ILE A 37 -1.02 21.54 -6.01
CA ILE A 37 -2.32 20.99 -5.60
C ILE A 37 -2.48 19.54 -6.07
N LEU A 38 -2.34 19.28 -7.38
CA LEU A 38 -2.57 17.95 -7.96
C LEU A 38 -1.49 16.95 -7.57
N GLY A 39 -0.24 17.40 -7.47
CA GLY A 39 0.89 16.58 -7.05
C GLY A 39 0.78 16.18 -5.58
N THR A 40 0.41 17.10 -4.70
CA THR A 40 0.18 16.77 -3.27
C THR A 40 -0.97 15.77 -3.14
N LEU A 41 -2.07 15.95 -3.87
CA LEU A 41 -3.19 14.99 -3.89
C LEU A 41 -2.78 13.63 -4.46
N ALA A 42 -2.07 13.61 -5.59
CA ALA A 42 -1.61 12.38 -6.24
C ALA A 42 -0.68 11.58 -5.35
N VAL A 43 0.30 12.23 -4.70
CA VAL A 43 1.21 11.58 -3.75
C VAL A 43 0.46 11.09 -2.52
N THR A 44 -0.50 11.87 -1.99
CA THR A 44 -1.33 11.47 -0.84
C THR A 44 -2.13 10.21 -1.16
N PHE A 45 -2.83 10.18 -2.30
CA PHE A 45 -3.60 9.01 -2.70
C PHE A 45 -2.72 7.79 -2.98
N ALA A 46 -1.58 7.98 -3.64
CA ALA A 46 -0.63 6.90 -3.87
C ALA A 46 -0.10 6.33 -2.55
N MET A 47 0.23 7.19 -1.58
CA MET A 47 0.67 6.75 -0.25
C MET A 47 -0.40 5.98 0.52
N ILE A 48 -1.67 6.41 0.45
CA ILE A 48 -2.79 5.65 1.04
C ILE A 48 -2.88 4.25 0.44
N ASN A 49 -2.71 4.11 -0.88
CA ASN A 49 -2.74 2.81 -1.55
C ASN A 49 -1.56 1.92 -1.13
N VAL A 50 -0.34 2.46 -1.11
CA VAL A 50 0.87 1.74 -0.65
C VAL A 50 0.74 1.28 0.80
N VAL A 51 0.44 2.20 1.71
CA VAL A 51 0.41 1.92 3.16
C VAL A 51 -0.78 1.04 3.51
N GLY A 52 -1.97 1.35 2.99
CA GLY A 52 -3.18 0.56 3.21
C GLY A 52 -3.04 -0.86 2.67
N GLY A 53 -2.53 -1.01 1.45
CA GLY A 53 -2.29 -2.31 0.83
C GLY A 53 -1.31 -3.16 1.64
N TYR A 54 -0.18 -2.59 2.08
CA TYR A 54 0.80 -3.31 2.89
C TYR A 54 0.27 -3.68 4.29
N LEU A 55 -0.44 -2.78 4.98
CA LEU A 55 -0.97 -3.04 6.32
C LEU A 55 -2.04 -4.14 6.30
N VAL A 56 -2.98 -4.08 5.35
CA VAL A 56 -4.04 -5.07 5.22
C VAL A 56 -3.46 -6.43 4.83
N THR A 57 -2.56 -6.46 3.84
CA THR A 57 -1.88 -7.70 3.42
C THR A 57 -1.09 -8.30 4.58
N ASN A 58 -0.34 -7.49 5.33
CA ASN A 58 0.40 -7.96 6.51
C ASN A 58 -0.53 -8.53 7.59
N ARG A 59 -1.68 -7.88 7.87
CA ARG A 59 -2.68 -8.39 8.82
C ARG A 59 -3.26 -9.72 8.35
N MET A 60 -3.59 -9.85 7.06
CA MET A 60 -4.10 -11.08 6.47
C MET A 60 -3.05 -12.21 6.53
N LEU A 61 -1.79 -11.94 6.18
CA LEU A 61 -0.69 -12.90 6.27
C LEU A 61 -0.36 -13.30 7.71
N LYS A 62 -0.53 -12.40 8.68
CA LYS A 62 -0.37 -12.69 10.12
C LYS A 62 -1.39 -13.70 10.62
N MET A 63 -2.57 -13.80 10.00
CA MET A 63 -3.59 -14.78 10.35
C MET A 63 -3.23 -16.21 9.87
N PHE A 64 -2.29 -16.35 8.92
CA PHE A 64 -1.73 -17.64 8.50
C PHE A 64 -0.52 -18.07 9.33
N LYS A 65 0.13 -17.14 10.04
CA LYS A 65 1.07 -17.50 11.10
C LYS A 65 0.24 -17.96 12.31
N THR A 66 0.01 -19.26 12.42
CA THR A 66 -0.42 -19.91 13.68
C THR A 66 0.37 -19.29 14.82
N LYS A 67 -0.32 -18.90 15.91
CA LYS A 67 0.31 -18.52 17.18
C LYS A 67 1.38 -19.56 17.50
N ASP A 68 2.63 -19.22 17.24
CA ASP A 68 3.74 -20.01 17.75
C ASP A 68 3.78 -19.75 19.24
N ASN A 69 3.18 -20.68 19.99
CA ASN A 69 3.55 -21.10 21.34
C ASN A 69 4.17 -20.00 22.23
N LYS A 70 3.38 -18.99 22.61
CA LYS A 70 3.67 -18.17 23.79
C LYS A 70 2.54 -18.30 24.78
N GLY A 71 2.60 -19.37 25.58
CA GLY A 71 1.59 -19.65 26.61
C GLY A 71 1.78 -20.92 27.44
N VAL A 72 2.86 -21.70 27.27
CA VAL A 72 3.27 -22.70 28.26
C VAL A 72 4.44 -22.13 29.05
N LYS A 73 4.14 -21.37 30.10
CA LYS A 73 5.01 -21.29 31.27
C LYS A 73 4.19 -21.80 32.45
N LYS A 74 4.73 -22.87 33.05
CA LYS A 74 4.28 -23.54 34.27
C LYS A 74 3.96 -22.55 35.38
#